data_AF-A0A142WXE4-F1
#
_entry.id   AF-A0A142WXE4-F1
#
_cell.length_a   1.000
_cell.length_b   1.000
_cell.length_c   1.000
_cell.angle_alpha   90.00
_cell.angle_beta   90.00
_cell.angle_gamma   90.00
#
_symmetry.space_group_name_H-M   'P 1'
#
loop_
_entity.id
_entity.type
_entity.pdbx_description
1 polymer ?
#
loop_
_entity_poly.entity_id
_entity_poly.type
_entity_poly.pdbx_seq_one_letter_code
_entity_poly.pdbx_strand_id
1 'polypeptide(L)' 'MSATPSPSPSAAVPMPAGAPSWVTADLIAHTLRVWQRYYAEPLKPEDALAMILGVTELNRVISEGSGA' A
#
# COMPACT_ATOMS: atom_id res chain seq x y z
N MET A 1 25.66 -22.36 -6.19
CA MET A 1 24.70 -21.50 -5.48
C MET A 1 23.85 -20.84 -6.55
N SER A 2 22.65 -21.36 -6.80
CA SER A 2 21.78 -20.85 -7.87
C SER A 2 21.06 -19.62 -7.38
N ALA A 3 21.36 -18.46 -7.96
CA ALA A 3 20.59 -17.24 -7.75
C ALA A 3 19.22 -17.45 -8.42
N THR A 4 18.16 -17.48 -7.63
CA THR A 4 16.79 -17.37 -8.13
C THR A 4 16.63 -16.05 -8.91
N PRO A 5 15.94 -16.05 -10.05
CA PRO A 5 15.61 -14.81 -10.73
C PRO A 5 14.69 -13.97 -9.83
N SER A 6 15.15 -12.78 -9.48
CA SER A 6 14.33 -11.74 -8.84
C SER A 6 13.11 -11.47 -9.73
N PRO A 7 11.89 -11.33 -9.18
CA PRO A 7 10.72 -11.09 -10.02
C PRO A 7 10.89 -9.80 -10.83
N SER A 8 10.56 -9.91 -12.12
CA SER A 8 10.57 -8.90 -13.17
C SER A 8 10.17 -7.49 -12.73
N PRO A 9 10.63 -6.43 -13.44
CA PRO A 9 10.21 -5.05 -13.20
C PRO A 9 8.68 -5.02 -13.18
N SER A 10 8.15 -4.83 -11.97
CA SER A 10 6.75 -4.59 -11.66
C SER A 10 6.27 -3.54 -12.65
N ALA A 11 5.25 -3.87 -13.45
CA ALA A 11 4.61 -2.89 -14.33
C ALA A 11 4.41 -1.61 -13.53
N ALA A 12 4.99 -0.50 -14.00
CA ALA A 12 5.11 0.73 -13.24
C ALA A 12 3.72 1.15 -12.74
N VAL A 13 3.44 0.89 -11.46
CA VAL A 13 2.18 1.29 -10.86
C VAL A 13 2.24 2.81 -10.75
N PRO A 14 1.32 3.54 -11.40
CA PRO A 14 1.34 4.99 -11.38
C PRO A 14 1.20 5.46 -9.93
N MET A 15 2.10 6.36 -9.53
CA MET A 15 2.10 6.89 -8.18
C MET A 15 0.92 7.87 -8.02
N PRO A 16 0.01 7.65 -7.05
CA PRO A 16 -1.08 8.58 -6.83
C PRO A 16 -0.57 9.96 -6.41
N ALA A 17 -1.25 11.01 -6.87
CA ALA A 17 -0.96 12.37 -6.44
C ALA A 17 -1.18 12.52 -4.93
N GLY A 18 -0.31 13.29 -4.26
CA GLY A 18 -0.41 13.53 -2.82
C GLY A 18 0.10 12.39 -1.93
N ALA A 19 0.72 11.35 -2.50
CA ALA A 19 1.38 10.32 -1.72
C ALA A 19 2.56 10.91 -0.90
N PRO A 20 2.64 10.63 0.41
CA PRO A 20 3.80 10.98 1.22
C PRO A 20 5.09 10.33 0.69
N SER A 21 6.24 10.95 0.97
CA SER A 21 7.55 10.50 0.47
C SER A 21 7.97 9.10 0.93
N TRP A 22 7.40 8.59 2.02
CA TRP A 22 7.67 7.23 2.51
C TRP A 22 6.83 6.17 1.81
N VAL A 23 5.77 6.55 1.08
CA VAL A 23 4.96 5.61 0.29
C VAL A 23 5.69 5.33 -1.01
N THR A 24 5.86 4.06 -1.35
CA THR A 24 6.53 3.62 -2.58
C THR A 24 5.55 2.97 -3.55
N ALA A 25 5.90 2.95 -4.85
CA ALA A 25 5.12 2.23 -5.86
C ALA A 25 5.00 0.73 -5.53
N ASP A 26 6.05 0.14 -4.95
CA ASP A 26 6.02 -1.26 -4.51
C ASP A 26 5.04 -1.49 -3.36
N LEU A 27 4.93 -0.55 -2.41
CA LEU A 27 3.95 -0.63 -1.32
C LEU A 27 2.52 -0.55 -1.86
N ILE A 28 2.26 0.34 -2.83
CA ILE A 28 0.98 0.44 -3.53
C ILE A 28 0.68 -0.87 -4.27
N ALA A 29 1.61 -1.36 -5.07
CA ALA A 29 1.47 -2.60 -5.83
C ALA A 29 1.22 -3.81 -4.92
N HIS A 30 1.91 -3.87 -3.78
CA HIS A 30 1.74 -4.92 -2.79
C HIS A 30 0.36 -4.85 -2.13
N THR A 31 -0.08 -3.65 -1.76
CA THR A 31 -1.41 -3.42 -1.17
C THR A 31 -2.50 -3.87 -2.15
N LEU A 32 -2.44 -3.44 -3.41
CA LEU A 32 -3.39 -3.88 -4.44
C LEU A 32 -3.41 -5.40 -4.57
N ARG A 33 -2.24 -6.04 -4.68
CA ARG A 33 -2.12 -7.50 -4.83
C ARG A 33 -2.76 -8.26 -3.67
N VAL A 34 -2.54 -7.81 -2.44
CA VAL A 34 -3.04 -8.49 -1.23
C VAL A 34 -4.53 -8.28 -1.04
N TRP A 35 -5.00 -7.05 -1.27
CA TRP A 35 -6.35 -6.67 -0.88
C TRP A 35 -7.39 -6.87 -1.98
N GLN A 36 -7.01 -6.87 -3.26
CA GLN A 36 -7.95 -7.00 -4.39
C GLN A 36 -8.91 -8.18 -4.25
N ARG A 37 -8.44 -9.32 -3.71
CA ARG A 37 -9.27 -10.52 -3.55
C ARG A 37 -10.49 -10.34 -2.64
N TYR A 38 -10.52 -9.30 -1.83
CA TYR A 38 -11.62 -9.00 -0.91
C TYR A 38 -12.61 -7.97 -1.48
N TYR A 39 -12.33 -7.40 -2.66
CA TYR A 39 -13.16 -6.40 -3.30
C TYR A 39 -13.71 -6.94 -4.62
N ALA A 40 -15.01 -6.78 -4.84
CA ALA A 40 -15.65 -7.16 -6.09
C ALA A 40 -15.19 -6.27 -7.26
N GLU A 41 -15.02 -4.97 -6.99
CA GLU A 41 -14.52 -4.01 -7.97
C GLU A 41 -12.99 -3.92 -7.97
N PRO A 42 -12.35 -3.67 -9.14
CA PRO A 42 -10.92 -3.43 -9.23
C PRO A 42 -10.50 -2.22 -8.38
N LEU A 43 -9.58 -2.44 -7.43
CA LEU A 43 -8.94 -1.39 -6.65
C LEU A 43 -7.98 -0.60 -7.52
N LYS A 44 -7.99 0.72 -7.33
CA LYS A 44 -7.09 1.65 -8.00
C LYS A 44 -5.91 2.02 -7.10
N PRO A 45 -4.80 2.52 -7.66
CA PRO A 45 -3.68 3.03 -6.88
C PRO A 45 -4.10 4.04 -5.80
N GLU A 46 -5.11 4.88 -6.06
CA GLU A 46 -5.67 5.83 -5.12
C GLU A 46 -6.35 5.14 -3.94
N ASP A 47 -7.08 4.04 -4.19
CA ASP A 47 -7.73 3.26 -3.13
C ASP A 47 -6.67 2.62 -2.22
N ALA A 48 -5.62 2.05 -2.81
CA ALA A 48 -4.49 1.50 -2.05
C ALA A 48 -3.79 2.58 -1.20
N LEU A 49 -3.59 3.79 -1.73
CA LEU A 49 -3.05 4.89 -0.94
C LEU A 49 -3.98 5.26 0.23
N ALA A 50 -5.28 5.35 -0.01
CA ALA A 50 -6.25 5.65 1.04
C ALA A 50 -6.24 4.58 2.15
N MET A 51 -6.12 3.30 1.80
CA MET A 51 -6.00 2.20 2.77
C MET A 51 -4.72 2.34 3.63
N ILE A 52 -3.58 2.62 3.02
CA ILE A 52 -2.29 2.80 3.71
C ILE A 52 -2.35 3.98 4.70
N LEU A 53 -2.91 5.11 4.26
CA LEU A 53 -3.04 6.30 5.11
C LEU A 53 -4.07 6.09 6.22
N GLY A 54 -5.17 5.40 5.93
CA GLY A 54 -6.20 5.06 6.92
C GLY A 54 -5.66 4.20 8.06
N VAL A 55 -4.80 3.21 7.76
CA VAL A 55 -4.15 2.38 8.80
C VAL A 55 -3.17 3.20 9.64
N THR A 56 -2.42 4.11 9.02
CA THR A 56 -1.51 5.00 9.74
C THR A 56 -2.25 5.89 10.73
N GLU A 57 -3.37 6.48 10.29
CA GLU A 57 -4.21 7.33 11.13
C GLU A 57 -4.88 6.54 12.26
N LEU A 58 -5.40 5.34 11.96
CA LEU A 58 -5.96 4.46 12.99
C LEU A 58 -4.91 4.14 14.07
N ASN A 59 -3.68 3.80 13.65
CA ASN A 59 -2.60 3.52 14.58
C ASN A 59 -2.23 4.75 15.43
N ARG A 60 -2.22 5.95 14.83
CA ARG A 60 -2.00 7.21 15.54
C ARG A 60 -3.05 7.42 16.64
N VAL A 61 -4.34 7.29 16.29
CA VAL A 61 -5.46 7.45 17.23
C VAL A 61 -5.40 6.45 18.38
N ILE A 62 -5.10 5.16 18.10
CA ILE A 62 -4.97 4.13 19.14
C ILE A 62 -3.78 4.43 20.07
N SER A 63 -2.66 4.89 19.51
CA SER A 63 -1.46 5.22 20.28
C SER A 63 -1.67 6.43 21.19
N GLU A 64 -2.36 7.46 20.70
CA GLU A 64 -2.70 8.66 21.48
C GLU A 64 -3.77 8.39 22.54
N GLY A 65 -4.78 7.57 22.23
CA GLY A 65 -5.84 7.20 23.17
C GLY A 65 -5.40 6.23 24.27
N SER A 66 -4.29 5.52 24.09
CA SER A 66 -3.72 4.60 25.10
C SER A 66 -2.95 5.31 26.23
N GLY A 67 -2.92 6.64 26.24
CA GLY A 67 -2.25 7.46 27.25
C GLY A 67 -3.19 8.08 28.32
N ALA A 68 -4.45 7.67 28.39
CA ALA A 68 -5.46 8.17 29.35
C ALA A 68 -5.74 7.19 30.48
#